data_AF-A0A3D5BVH0-F1
#
_entry.id   AF-A0A3D5BVH0-F1
#
_cell.length_a   1.000
_cell.length_b   1.000
_cell.length_c   1.000
_cell.angle_alpha   90.00
_cell.angle_beta   90.00
_cell.angle_gamma   90.00
#
_symmetry.space_group_name_H-M   'P 1'
#
loop_
_entity.id
_entity.type
_entity.pdbx_description
1 polymer ?
#
loop_
_entity_poly.entity_id
_entity_poly.type
_entity_poly.pdbx_seq_one_letter_code
_entity_poly.pdbx_strand_id
1 'polypeptide(L)'
;MTRIETILLDRDGTLIEERHYLRDPELVALIPGAAAPMRRLAELGCRFFLASNQSGIGRGLLTPDDYFAVHARLEELLRAEGITLGGAAFCPHGPG
;
A
#
# COMPACT_ATOMS: atom_id res chain seq x y z
N MET A 1 -20.24 11.35 17.91
CA MET A 1 -19.00 11.00 17.20
C MET A 1 -19.36 10.46 15.84
N THR A 2 -18.74 10.98 14.77
CA THR A 2 -18.98 10.50 13.41
C THR A 2 -18.28 9.16 13.21
N ARG A 3 -18.93 8.21 12.53
CA ARG A 3 -18.34 6.91 12.19
C ARG A 3 -17.34 7.12 11.05
N ILE A 4 -16.13 6.56 11.18
CA ILE A 4 -15.18 6.49 10.08
C ILE A 4 -15.56 5.27 9.23
N GLU A 5 -15.78 5.49 7.93
CA GLU A 5 -16.17 4.43 6.99
C GLU A 5 -15.12 4.20 5.89
N THR A 6 -14.19 5.16 5.72
CA THR A 6 -13.19 5.14 4.66
C THR A 6 -11.85 5.58 5.24
N ILE A 7 -10.82 4.78 4.98
CA ILE A 7 -9.47 4.99 5.50
C ILE A 7 -8.53 5.04 4.29
N LEU A 8 -7.80 6.15 4.18
CA LEU A 8 -6.71 6.31 3.23
C LEU A 8 -5.40 5.90 3.91
N LEU A 9 -4.65 5.04 3.24
CA LEU A 9 -3.42 4.45 3.75
C LEU A 9 -2.27 4.81 2.82
N ASP A 10 -1.12 5.11 3.40
CA ASP A 10 0.13 5.06 2.67
C ASP A 10 0.61 3.60 2.51
N ARG A 11 1.58 3.38 1.62
CA ARG A 11 2.14 2.07 1.30
C ARG A 11 3.38 1.77 2.12
N ASP A 12 4.47 2.47 1.81
CA ASP A 12 5.81 2.21 2.32
C ASP A 12 5.94 2.74 3.75
N GLY A 13 6.37 1.92 4.70
CA GLY A 13 6.44 2.30 6.12
C GLY A 13 5.09 2.33 6.85
N THR A 14 3.98 2.05 6.15
CA THR A 14 2.63 1.98 6.74
C THR A 14 2.02 0.58 6.58
N LEU A 15 1.95 0.06 5.36
CA LEU A 15 1.45 -1.29 5.08
C LEU A 15 2.59 -2.29 4.92
N ILE A 16 3.66 -1.89 4.24
CA ILE A 16 4.83 -2.74 3.98
C ILE A 16 6.08 -2.11 4.58
N GLU A 17 7.08 -2.95 4.87
CA GLU A 17 8.38 -2.47 5.32
C GLU A 17 8.96 -1.45 4.32
N GLU A 18 9.41 -0.30 4.83
CA GLU A 18 10.03 0.71 3.98
C GLU A 18 11.37 0.20 3.44
N ARG A 19 11.49 0.20 2.12
CA ARG A 19 12.74 -0.12 1.40
C ARG A 19 12.98 0.95 0.36
N HIS A 20 14.19 1.52 0.34
CA HIS A 20 14.54 2.55 -0.61
C HIS A 20 14.37 2.05 -2.05
N TYR A 21 13.39 2.63 -2.76
CA TYR A 21 13.05 2.29 -4.15
C TYR A 21 12.77 0.80 -4.34
N LEU A 22 11.83 0.28 -3.57
CA LEU A 22 11.34 -1.10 -3.70
C LEU A 22 10.79 -1.36 -5.12
N ARG A 23 11.48 -2.21 -5.87
CA ARG A 23 11.10 -2.68 -7.22
C ARG A 23 10.84 -4.17 -7.33
N ASP A 24 11.41 -4.94 -6.40
CA ASP A 24 11.31 -6.39 -6.41
C ASP A 24 10.07 -6.81 -5.59
N PRO A 25 9.05 -7.42 -6.21
CA PRO A 25 7.87 -7.90 -5.50
C PRO A 25 8.25 -8.95 -4.43
N GLU A 26 9.29 -9.76 -4.62
CA GLU A 26 9.66 -10.80 -3.65
C GLU A 26 10.16 -10.20 -2.32
N LEU A 27 10.55 -8.92 -2.31
CA LEU A 27 10.97 -8.20 -1.11
C LEU A 27 9.82 -7.50 -0.39
N VAL A 28 8.59 -7.60 -0.90
CA VAL A 28 7.40 -7.02 -0.26
C VAL A 28 7.04 -7.83 0.97
N ALA A 29 7.05 -7.19 2.13
CA ALA A 29 6.65 -7.76 3.41
C ALA A 29 5.70 -6.80 4.13
N LEU A 30 4.55 -7.32 4.59
CA LEU A 30 3.66 -6.54 5.45
C LEU A 30 4.38 -6.20 6.76
N ILE A 31 4.15 -5.00 7.28
CA ILE A 31 4.63 -4.62 8.61
C ILE A 31 3.99 -5.57 9.64
N PRO A 32 4.78 -6.19 10.53
CA PRO A 32 4.25 -7.10 11.56
C PRO A 32 3.13 -6.44 12.37
N GLY A 33 1.96 -7.08 12.38
CA GLY A 33 0.79 -6.60 13.10
C GLY A 33 -0.07 -5.57 12.37
N ALA A 34 0.30 -5.11 11.16
CA ALA A 34 -0.50 -4.14 10.39
C ALA A 34 -1.90 -4.70 10.01
N ALA A 35 -1.99 -6.00 9.71
CA ALA A 35 -3.23 -6.64 9.27
C ALA A 35 -4.27 -6.78 10.39
N ALA A 36 -3.87 -7.00 11.64
CA ALA A 36 -4.81 -7.22 12.75
C ALA A 36 -5.79 -6.04 12.99
N PRO A 37 -5.35 -4.78 13.12
CA PRO A 37 -6.27 -3.64 13.25
C PRO A 37 -7.09 -3.42 11.98
N MET A 38 -6.52 -3.66 10.80
CA MET A 38 -7.26 -3.54 9.54
C MET A 38 -8.42 -4.54 9.47
N ARG A 39 -8.21 -5.81 9.84
CA ARG A 39 -9.29 -6.80 9.92
C ARG A 39 -10.42 -6.35 10.86
N ARG A 40 -10.06 -5.87 12.05
CA ARG A 40 -11.05 -5.35 13.01
C ARG A 40 -11.84 -4.16 12.45
N LEU A 41 -11.19 -3.28 11.70
CA LEU A 41 -11.85 -2.14 11.06
C LEU A 41 -12.73 -2.59 9.87
N ALA A 42 -12.31 -3.62 9.14
CA ALA A 42 -13.10 -4.24 8.07
C ALA A 42 -14.41 -4.87 8.62
N GLU A 43 -14.33 -5.58 9.75
CA GLU A 43 -15.50 -6.14 10.46
C GLU A 43 -16.48 -5.04 10.91
N LEU A 44 -15.96 -3.85 11.18
CA LEU A 44 -16.75 -2.65 11.48
C LEU A 44 -17.20 -1.91 10.20
N GLY A 45 -17.04 -2.48 9.02
CA GLY A 45 -17.51 -1.93 7.75
C GLY A 45 -16.63 -0.82 7.15
N CYS A 46 -15.39 -0.64 7.63
CA CYS A 46 -14.47 0.31 7.02
C CYS A 46 -13.96 -0.20 5.66
N ARG A 47 -13.78 0.74 4.73
CA ARG A 47 -13.13 0.51 3.43
C ARG A 47 -11.74 1.13 3.41
N PHE A 48 -10.80 0.45 2.75
CA PHE A 48 -9.41 0.88 2.67
C PHE A 48 -9.06 1.32 1.24
N PHE A 49 -8.35 2.42 1.12
CA PHE A 49 -7.85 2.93 -0.15
C PHE A 49 -6.40 3.34 0.02
N LEU A 50 -5.59 3.14 -1.02
CA LEU A 50 -4.17 3.43 -0.98
C LEU A 50 -3.86 4.74 -1.71
N ALA A 51 -3.03 5.58 -1.10
CA ALA A 51 -2.48 6.78 -1.70
C ALA A 51 -0.99 6.85 -1.35
N SER A 52 -0.11 6.84 -2.35
CA SER A 52 1.34 6.80 -2.09
C SER A 52 2.16 7.62 -3.09
N ASN A 53 3.27 8.20 -2.63
CA ASN A 53 4.24 8.89 -3.48
C ASN A 53 5.33 7.92 -3.94
N GLN A 54 5.54 7.83 -5.25
CA GLN A 54 6.47 6.88 -5.88
C GLN A 54 7.52 7.64 -6.70
N SER A 55 8.21 8.55 -6.00
CA SER A 55 9.17 9.49 -6.60
C SER A 55 10.35 8.82 -7.32
N GLY A 56 10.62 7.54 -7.05
CA GLY A 56 11.60 6.75 -7.79
C GLY A 56 11.33 6.71 -9.29
N ILE A 57 10.05 6.78 -9.70
CA ILE A 57 9.67 6.80 -11.12
C ILE A 57 10.13 8.11 -11.78
N GLY A 58 9.76 9.26 -11.22
CA GLY A 58 10.16 10.57 -11.73
C GLY A 58 11.67 10.84 -11.64
N ARG A 59 12.38 10.10 -10.79
CA ARG A 59 13.85 10.12 -10.69
C ARG A 59 14.54 9.15 -11.65
N GLY A 60 13.79 8.32 -12.39
CA GLY A 60 14.35 7.30 -13.30
C GLY A 60 14.97 6.09 -12.59
N LEU A 61 14.66 5.89 -11.31
CA LEU A 61 15.16 4.78 -10.48
C LEU A 61 14.23 3.56 -10.51
N LEU A 62 12.97 3.78 -10.86
CA LEU A 62 11.91 2.79 -10.97
C LEU A 62 11.17 2.99 -12.28
N THR A 63 10.60 1.91 -12.80
CA THR A 63 9.62 1.96 -13.88
C THR A 63 8.19 1.91 -13.32
N PRO A 64 7.18 2.33 -14.09
CA PRO A 64 5.78 2.08 -13.73
C PRO A 64 5.48 0.58 -13.53
N ASP A 65 6.11 -0.29 -14.31
CA ASP A 65 5.92 -1.75 -14.20
C ASP A 65 6.46 -2.29 -12.88
N ASP A 66 7.61 -1.78 -12.40
CA ASP A 66 8.13 -2.11 -11.06
C ASP A 66 7.11 -1.75 -9.96
N TYR A 67 6.47 -0.58 -10.07
CA TYR A 67 5.42 -0.16 -9.14
C TYR A 67 4.22 -1.13 -9.18
N PHE A 68 3.73 -1.48 -10.37
CA PHE A 68 2.57 -2.36 -10.51
C PHE A 68 2.87 -3.79 -10.01
N ALA A 69 4.08 -4.30 -10.22
CA ALA A 69 4.50 -5.59 -9.69
C ALA A 69 4.50 -5.60 -8.15
N VAL A 70 5.09 -4.57 -7.52
CA VAL A 70 5.08 -4.39 -6.06
C VAL A 70 3.66 -4.21 -5.52
N HIS A 71 2.82 -3.45 -6.23
CA HIS A 71 1.43 -3.23 -5.84
C HIS A 71 0.60 -4.52 -5.90
N ALA A 72 0.73 -5.31 -6.96
CA ALA A 72 0.04 -6.60 -7.09
C ALA A 72 0.43 -7.54 -5.93
N ARG A 73 1.73 -7.58 -5.59
CA ARG A 73 2.20 -8.39 -4.47
C ARG A 73 1.63 -7.93 -3.12
N LEU A 74 1.55 -6.62 -2.88
CA LEU A 74 0.87 -6.08 -1.70
C LEU A 74 -0.59 -6.56 -1.63
N GLU A 75 -1.33 -6.48 -2.72
CA GLU A 75 -2.74 -6.92 -2.74
C GLU A 75 -2.89 -8.42 -2.45
N GLU A 76 -1.98 -9.26 -2.95
CA GLU A 76 -1.95 -10.68 -2.61
C GLU A 76 -1.77 -10.92 -1.11
N LEU A 77 -0.80 -10.23 -0.49
CA LEU A 77 -0.53 -10.35 0.94
C LEU A 77 -1.72 -9.86 1.78
N LEU A 78 -2.33 -8.73 1.42
CA LEU A 78 -3.53 -8.24 2.08
C LEU A 78 -4.71 -9.21 1.92
N ARG A 79 -4.89 -9.79 0.73
CA ARG A 79 -5.95 -10.76 0.46
C ARG A 79 -5.78 -12.03 1.29
N ALA A 80 -4.55 -12.48 1.51
CA ALA A 80 -4.25 -13.60 2.40
C ALA A 80 -4.68 -13.31 3.85
N GLU A 81 -4.70 -12.04 4.26
CA GLU A 81 -5.21 -11.56 5.55
C GLU A 81 -6.73 -11.25 5.52
N GLY A 82 -7.44 -11.55 4.43
CA GLY A 82 -8.86 -11.25 4.26
C GLY A 82 -9.17 -9.75 4.06
N ILE A 83 -8.18 -8.96 3.68
CA ILE A 83 -8.29 -7.51 3.46
C ILE A 83 -8.29 -7.24 1.95
N THR A 84 -9.16 -6.34 1.49
CA THR A 84 -9.19 -5.89 0.08
C THR A 84 -9.17 -4.37 0.04
N LEU A 85 -8.34 -3.81 -0.85
CA LEU A 85 -8.33 -2.38 -1.16
C LEU A 85 -9.49 -2.06 -2.11
N GLY A 86 -10.23 -1.00 -1.83
CA GLY A 86 -11.27 -0.47 -2.73
C GLY A 86 -10.71 0.30 -3.93
N GLY A 87 -9.42 0.64 -3.89
CA GLY A 87 -8.70 1.32 -4.95
C GLY A 87 -7.34 1.83 -4.47
N ALA A 88 -6.49 2.21 -5.43
CA ALA A 88 -5.17 2.75 -5.19
C ALA A 88 -4.87 3.91 -6.14
N ALA A 89 -4.16 4.91 -5.64
CA ALA A 89 -3.62 6.01 -6.42
C ALA A 89 -2.14 6.23 -6.05
N PHE A 90 -1.33 6.65 -7.02
CA PHE A 90 0.06 7.00 -6.78
C PHE A 90 0.50 8.24 -7.55
N CYS A 91 1.45 8.98 -6.98
CA CYS A 91 2.11 10.09 -7.64
C CYS A 91 3.51 9.65 -8.11
N PRO A 92 3.83 9.67 -9.42
CA PRO A 92 5.13 9.24 -9.91
C PRO A 92 6.22 10.32 -9.82
N HIS A 93 5.87 11.57 -9.49
CA HIS A 93 6.77 12.71 -9.63
C HIS A 93 7.88 12.72 -8.56
N GLY A 94 9.06 13.17 -8.96
CA GLY A 94 10.13 13.55 -8.03
C GLY A 94 9.77 14.82 -7.24
N PRO A 95 10.28 15.01 -6.02
CA PRO A 95 10.22 16.32 -5.38
C PRO A 95 10.98 17.34 -6.24
N GLY A 96 10.36 18.50 -6.46
CA GLY A 96 10.94 19.62 -7.20
C GLY A 96 11.97 20.40 -6.41
#